data_AF-A0A537UJ36-F1
#
_entry.id   AF-A0A537UJ36-F1
#
_cell.length_a   1.000
_cell.length_b   1.000
_cell.length_c   1.000
_cell.angle_alpha   90.00
_cell.angle_beta   90.00
_cell.angle_gamma   90.00
#
_symmetry.space_group_name_H-M   'P 1'
#
loop_
_entity.id
_entity.type
_entity.pdbx_description
1 polymer ?
#
loop_
_entity_poly.entity_id
_entity_poly.type
_entity_poly.pdbx_seq_one_letter_code
_entity_poly.pdbx_strand_id
1 'polypeptide(L)'
;MTFIAITVARSGHELPVYPSYYPHEIEIATVVPERAADLLRDGKMHAYVGGTPRFAGAMPETITAVESFGSFVIVRVNPASPLAKDEASICALARAAIREIGGKASELITHPYPVTPFHG
;
A
#
# COMPACT_ATOMS: atom_id res chain seq x y z
N MET A 1 12.17 16.48 37.40
CA MET A 1 11.38 16.54 36.14
C MET A 1 12.35 16.80 35.01
N THR A 2 12.62 15.79 34.18
CA THR A 2 13.54 15.89 33.04
C THR A 2 12.70 16.09 31.78
N PHE A 3 12.88 17.23 31.12
CA PHE A 3 12.24 17.51 29.84
C PHE A 3 13.10 16.92 28.71
N ILE A 4 12.51 16.04 27.89
CA ILE A 4 13.11 15.55 26.64
C ILE A 4 12.60 16.45 25.51
N ALA A 5 13.50 17.16 24.86
CA ALA A 5 13.20 17.89 23.63
C ALA A 5 13.26 16.91 22.44
N ILE A 6 12.11 16.69 21.79
CA ILE A 6 12.03 15.92 20.55
C ILE A 6 12.27 16.91 19.41
N THR A 7 13.44 16.86 18.77
CA THR A 7 13.69 17.60 17.53
C THR A 7 13.25 16.75 16.34
N VAL A 8 12.64 17.38 15.34
CA VAL A 8 12.30 16.71 14.08
C VAL A 8 13.59 16.52 13.30
N ALA A 9 14.08 15.28 13.21
CA ALA A 9 15.14 14.93 12.29
C ALA A 9 14.58 15.04 10.85
N ARG A 10 14.87 16.14 10.15
CA ARG A 10 14.67 16.23 8.71
C ARG A 10 15.82 15.52 8.01
N SER A 11 15.65 14.24 7.68
CA SER A 11 16.57 13.52 6.80
C SER A 11 16.24 13.85 5.33
N GLY A 12 16.55 15.06 4.89
CA GLY A 12 16.55 15.41 3.48
C GLY A 12 17.93 15.19 2.89
N HIS A 13 18.19 14.02 2.30
CA HIS A 13 19.37 13.81 1.43
C HIS A 13 19.04 14.28 0.02
N GLU A 14 18.60 15.53 -0.12
CA GLU A 14 18.36 16.11 -1.44
C GLU A 14 19.72 16.37 -2.10
N LEU A 15 20.01 15.63 -3.17
CA LEU A 15 21.17 15.93 -4.00
C LEU A 15 20.93 17.30 -4.65
N PRO A 16 21.92 18.22 -4.60
CA PRO A 16 21.79 19.56 -5.19
C PRO A 16 21.72 19.51 -6.72
N VAL A 17 21.96 18.34 -7.31
CA VAL A 17 21.84 18.06 -8.74
C VAL A 17 20.91 16.87 -8.88
N TYR A 18 19.70 17.12 -9.38
CA TYR A 18 18.84 16.06 -9.91
C TYR A 18 19.31 15.77 -11.33
N PRO A 19 19.79 14.56 -11.62
CA PRO A 19 19.98 14.15 -13.00
C PRO A 19 18.70 14.34 -13.80
N SER A 20 18.81 14.74 -15.07
CA SER A 20 17.66 15.05 -15.93
C SER A 20 16.68 13.91 -16.15
N TYR A 21 17.03 12.69 -15.72
CA TYR A 21 16.18 11.51 -15.80
C TYR A 21 15.22 11.34 -14.61
N TYR A 22 15.37 12.11 -13.53
CA TYR A 22 14.34 12.17 -12.48
C TYR A 22 13.29 13.21 -12.83
N PRO A 23 12.00 12.86 -12.75
CA PRO A 23 10.94 13.82 -13.05
C PRO A 23 11.02 14.98 -12.06
N HIS A 24 10.83 16.20 -12.59
CA HIS A 24 10.78 17.39 -11.76
C HIS A 24 9.54 17.40 -10.84
N GLU A 25 8.46 16.73 -11.27
CA GLU A 25 7.20 16.62 -10.53
C GLU A 25 6.59 15.23 -10.75
N ILE A 26 5.95 14.70 -9.71
CA ILE A 26 5.16 13.46 -9.76
C ILE A 26 3.74 13.79 -9.33
N GLU A 27 2.79 13.67 -10.25
CA GLU A 27 1.37 13.77 -9.94
C GLU A 27 0.84 12.39 -9.50
N ILE A 28 0.15 12.36 -8.36
CA ILE A 28 -0.57 11.17 -7.88
C ILE A 28 -2.06 11.49 -7.90
N ALA A 29 -2.79 10.82 -8.77
CA ALA A 29 -4.23 11.00 -8.94
C ALA A 29 -4.98 9.67 -8.91
N THR A 30 -6.23 9.71 -8.47
CA THR A 30 -7.15 8.58 -8.58
C THR A 30 -7.81 8.58 -9.96
N VAL A 31 -7.83 7.43 -10.63
CA VAL A 31 -8.50 7.27 -11.92
C VAL A 31 -9.54 6.15 -11.87
N VAL A 32 -10.56 6.29 -12.69
CA VAL A 32 -11.55 5.22 -12.93
C VAL A 32 -10.82 4.03 -13.60
N PRO A 33 -10.87 2.80 -13.04
CA PRO A 33 -10.08 1.66 -13.54
C PRO A 33 -10.25 1.37 -15.04
N GLU A 34 -11.45 1.59 -15.57
CA GLU A 34 -11.82 1.41 -16.98
C GLU A 34 -11.13 2.41 -17.93
N ARG A 35 -10.48 3.45 -17.39
CA ARG A 35 -9.69 4.43 -18.16
C ARG A 35 -8.19 4.17 -18.09
N ALA A 36 -7.73 3.34 -17.15
CA ALA A 36 -6.30 3.17 -16.88
C ALA A 36 -5.52 2.67 -18.10
N ALA A 37 -6.05 1.68 -18.82
CA ALA A 37 -5.40 1.14 -20.02
C ALA A 37 -5.25 2.18 -21.14
N ASP A 38 -6.28 3.02 -21.34
CA ASP A 38 -6.25 4.08 -22.36
C ASP A 38 -5.25 5.17 -21.99
N LEU A 39 -5.21 5.57 -20.71
CA LEU A 39 -4.27 6.58 -20.21
C LEU A 39 -2.80 6.11 -20.30
N LEU A 40 -2.53 4.84 -20.01
CA LEU A 40 -1.19 4.25 -20.19
C LEU A 40 -0.80 4.22 -21.68
N ARG A 41 -1.72 3.80 -22.55
CA ARG A 41 -1.47 3.71 -24.01
C ARG A 41 -1.21 5.09 -24.62
N ASP A 42 -1.94 6.10 -24.19
CA ASP A 42 -1.80 7.48 -24.66
C ASP A 42 -0.58 8.21 -24.07
N GLY A 43 0.16 7.59 -23.15
CA GLY A 43 1.29 8.22 -22.46
C GLY A 43 0.89 9.34 -21.50
N LYS A 44 -0.40 9.44 -21.14
CA LYS A 44 -0.93 10.42 -20.17
C LYS A 44 -0.76 9.98 -18.72
N MET A 45 -0.37 8.73 -18.51
CA MET A 45 -0.08 8.15 -17.21
C MET A 45 1.12 7.22 -17.36
N HIS A 46 2.10 7.35 -16.48
CA HIS A 46 3.35 6.56 -16.56
C HIS A 46 3.29 5.27 -15.74
N ALA A 47 2.49 5.24 -14.67
CA ALA A 47 2.35 4.09 -13.80
C ALA A 47 0.91 4.00 -13.27
N TYR A 48 0.44 2.77 -13.08
CA TYR A 48 -0.86 2.48 -12.48
C TYR A 48 -0.69 1.51 -11.32
N VAL A 49 -1.21 1.87 -10.15
CA VAL A 49 -1.20 1.01 -8.97
C VAL A 49 -2.62 0.51 -8.73
N GLY A 50 -2.82 -0.80 -8.85
CA GLY A 50 -4.12 -1.44 -8.73
C GLY A 50 -4.13 -2.84 -9.35
N GLY A 51 -5.33 -3.38 -9.60
CA GLY A 51 -5.47 -4.61 -10.36
C GLY A 51 -5.06 -4.44 -11.83
N THR A 52 -4.86 -5.54 -12.56
CA THR A 52 -4.46 -5.48 -13.98
C THR A 52 -5.46 -4.68 -14.83
N PRO A 53 -5.04 -3.57 -15.49
CA PRO A 53 -5.92 -2.81 -16.39
C PRO A 53 -6.43 -3.67 -17.54
N ARG A 54 -7.65 -3.40 -17.99
CA ARG A 54 -8.25 -4.11 -19.14
C ARG A 54 -7.88 -3.39 -20.43
N PHE A 55 -7.00 -3.99 -21.23
CA PHE A 55 -6.65 -3.50 -22.56
C PHE A 55 -7.64 -4.03 -23.61
N ALA A 56 -7.99 -3.18 -24.59
CA ALA A 56 -8.71 -3.60 -25.78
C ALA A 56 -7.74 -4.37 -26.71
N GLY A 57 -7.47 -5.64 -26.36
CA GLY A 57 -6.48 -6.49 -27.04
C GLY A 57 -5.26 -6.77 -26.16
N ALA A 58 -4.15 -7.16 -26.81
CA ALA A 58 -2.89 -7.42 -26.11
C ALA A 58 -2.33 -6.14 -25.45
N MET A 59 -1.62 -6.32 -24.34
CA MET A 59 -0.85 -5.22 -23.73
C MET A 59 0.27 -4.79 -24.69
N PRO A 60 0.42 -3.49 -25.00
CA PRO A 60 1.52 -3.01 -25.83
C PRO A 60 2.88 -3.41 -25.26
N GLU A 61 3.86 -3.70 -26.13
CA GLU A 61 5.22 -4.09 -25.72
C GLU A 61 5.94 -2.99 -24.92
N THR A 62 5.49 -1.73 -25.03
CA THR A 62 6.00 -0.59 -24.29
C THR A 62 5.47 -0.50 -22.85
N ILE A 63 4.52 -1.35 -22.48
CA ILE A 63 3.92 -1.40 -21.15
C ILE A 63 4.27 -2.74 -20.53
N THR A 64 4.78 -2.72 -19.30
CA THR A 64 5.10 -3.92 -18.54
C THR A 64 4.35 -3.94 -17.22
N ALA A 65 3.95 -5.14 -16.79
CA ALA A 65 3.43 -5.36 -15.45
C ALA A 65 4.60 -5.66 -14.51
N VAL A 66 4.61 -5.01 -13.35
CA VAL A 66 5.57 -5.28 -12.29
C VAL A 66 4.78 -5.72 -11.07
N GLU A 67 5.17 -6.85 -10.49
CA GLU A 67 4.59 -7.32 -9.25
C GLU A 67 5.07 -6.44 -8.09
N SER A 68 4.13 -6.01 -7.24
CA SER A 68 4.47 -5.28 -6.01
C SER A 68 5.01 -6.28 -4.98
N PHE A 69 6.05 -5.90 -4.23
CA PHE A 69 6.74 -6.74 -3.22
C PHE A 69 5.92 -7.10 -1.96
N GLY A 70 4.59 -7.16 -2.10
CA GLY A 70 3.66 -7.41 -1.01
C GLY A 70 3.09 -6.12 -0.40
N SER A 71 1.99 -6.29 0.32
CA SER A 71 1.30 -5.20 1.02
C SER A 71 0.86 -5.66 2.40
N PHE A 72 0.69 -4.71 3.32
CA PHE A 72 0.11 -4.98 4.63
C PHE A 72 -1.41 -4.91 4.56
N VAL A 73 -2.07 -5.99 4.94
CA VAL A 73 -3.51 -6.00 5.22
C VAL A 73 -3.70 -5.77 6.72
N ILE A 74 -4.33 -4.65 7.09
CA ILE A 74 -4.61 -4.32 8.49
C ILE A 74 -6.08 -4.58 8.77
N VAL A 75 -6.35 -5.46 9.74
CA VAL A 75 -7.70 -5.67 10.27
C VAL A 75 -7.95 -4.70 11.40
N ARG A 76 -8.93 -3.82 11.25
CA ARG A 76 -9.40 -2.91 12.30
C ARG A 76 -10.82 -3.27 12.71
N VAL A 77 -11.02 -3.54 13.99
CA VAL A 77 -12.36 -3.75 14.56
C VAL A 77 -13.00 -2.38 14.82
N ASN A 78 -14.25 -2.19 14.36
CA ASN A 78 -15.01 -0.99 14.68
C ASN A 78 -15.35 -0.97 16.18
N PRO A 79 -14.86 0.01 16.96
CA PRO A 79 -15.10 0.06 18.39
C PRO A 79 -16.57 0.34 18.75
N ALA A 80 -17.37 0.88 17.83
CA ALA A 80 -18.81 1.07 18.04
C ALA A 80 -19.64 -0.21 17.79
N SER A 81 -19.00 -1.31 17.39
CA SER A 81 -19.69 -2.57 17.13
C SER A 81 -20.25 -3.16 18.44
N PRO A 82 -21.49 -3.68 18.45
CA PRO A 82 -22.03 -4.39 19.61
C PRO A 82 -21.27 -5.69 19.93
N LEU A 83 -20.44 -6.17 18.99
CA LEU A 83 -19.57 -7.33 19.17
C LEU A 83 -18.21 -6.98 19.83
N ALA A 84 -17.85 -5.69 19.91
CA ALA A 84 -16.57 -5.19 20.43
C ALA A 84 -16.75 -4.58 21.83
N LYS A 85 -17.25 -5.37 22.78
CA LYS A 85 -17.65 -4.91 24.12
C LYS A 85 -16.47 -4.64 25.07
N ASP A 86 -15.40 -5.40 24.89
CA ASP A 86 -14.19 -5.36 25.70
C ASP A 86 -12.96 -5.79 24.89
N GLU A 87 -11.76 -5.60 25.45
CA GLU A 87 -10.49 -5.91 24.79
C GLU A 87 -10.39 -7.37 24.33
N ALA A 88 -10.90 -8.32 25.13
CA ALA A 88 -10.87 -9.74 24.81
C ALA A 88 -11.76 -10.05 23.60
N SER A 89 -12.95 -9.45 23.53
CA SER A 89 -13.86 -9.57 22.39
C SER A 89 -13.29 -8.96 21.11
N ILE A 90 -12.57 -7.83 21.21
CA ILE A 90 -11.87 -7.21 20.08
C ILE A 90 -10.77 -8.14 19.56
N CYS A 91 -9.94 -8.70 20.45
CA CYS A 91 -8.91 -9.66 20.09
C CYS A 91 -9.50 -10.92 19.44
N ALA A 92 -10.63 -11.43 19.96
CA ALA A 92 -11.31 -12.59 19.42
C ALA A 92 -11.84 -12.33 17.99
N LEU A 93 -12.44 -11.16 17.76
CA LEU A 93 -12.91 -10.73 16.43
C LEU A 93 -11.77 -10.60 15.43
N ALA A 94 -10.67 -9.94 15.81
CA ALA A 94 -9.50 -9.80 14.95
C ALA A 94 -8.91 -11.18 14.58
N ARG A 95 -8.78 -12.09 15.56
CA ARG A 95 -8.31 -13.47 15.31
C ARG A 95 -9.26 -14.25 14.40
N ALA A 96 -10.57 -14.08 14.55
CA ALA A 96 -11.56 -14.73 13.69
C ALA A 96 -11.43 -14.25 12.24
N ALA A 97 -11.30 -12.94 12.03
CA ALA A 97 -11.08 -12.37 10.70
C ALA A 97 -9.77 -12.87 10.06
N ILE A 98 -8.66 -12.89 10.81
CA ILE A 98 -7.37 -13.40 10.32
C ILE A 98 -7.48 -14.87 9.89
N ARG A 99 -8.14 -15.72 10.70
CA ARG A 99 -8.34 -17.14 10.34
C ARG A 99 -9.19 -17.31 9.09
N GLU A 100 -10.27 -16.55 8.97
CA GLU A 100 -11.17 -16.60 7.82
C GLU A 100 -10.45 -16.18 6.53
N ILE A 101 -9.64 -15.12 6.59
CA ILE A 101 -8.87 -14.65 5.44
C ILE A 101 -7.74 -15.65 5.11
N GLY A 102 -6.99 -16.12 6.12
CA GLY A 102 -5.91 -17.10 5.93
C GLY A 102 -6.38 -18.46 5.41
N GLY A 103 -7.62 -18.86 5.71
CA GLY A 103 -8.22 -20.06 5.12
C GLY A 103 -8.56 -19.92 3.64
N LYS A 104 -8.61 -18.70 3.10
CA LYS A 104 -8.99 -18.39 1.72
C LYS A 104 -7.83 -17.88 0.85
N ALA A 105 -6.82 -17.28 1.47
CA ALA A 105 -5.67 -16.69 0.78
C ALA A 105 -4.42 -17.52 1.07
N SER A 106 -4.02 -18.36 0.10
CA SER A 106 -2.82 -19.22 0.20
C SER A 106 -1.50 -18.44 0.32
N GLU A 107 -1.50 -17.16 -0.01
CA GLU A 107 -0.33 -16.27 0.01
C GLU A 107 -0.30 -15.34 1.24
N LEU A 108 -1.28 -15.43 2.14
CA LEU A 108 -1.30 -14.59 3.33
C LEU A 108 -0.30 -15.09 4.37
N ILE A 109 0.76 -14.31 4.60
CA ILE A 109 1.69 -14.53 5.71
C ILE A 109 1.24 -13.71 6.92
N THR A 110 0.90 -14.40 8.01
CA THR A 110 0.49 -13.73 9.25
C THR A 110 1.72 -13.34 10.09
N HIS A 111 1.89 -12.05 10.36
CA HIS A 111 2.93 -11.55 11.25
C HIS A 111 2.32 -11.14 12.62
N PRO A 112 2.84 -11.64 13.76
CA PRO A 112 2.40 -11.16 15.06
C PRO A 112 2.83 -9.70 15.27
N TYR A 113 1.97 -8.89 15.89
CA TYR A 113 2.30 -7.52 16.28
C TYR A 113 3.28 -7.51 17.48
N PRO A 114 4.24 -6.57 17.56
CA PRO A 114 4.55 -5.54 16.56
C PRO A 114 5.31 -6.10 15.36
N VAL A 115 4.86 -5.72 14.16
CA VAL A 115 5.65 -5.91 12.95
C VAL A 115 6.64 -4.76 12.88
N THR A 116 7.90 -4.99 13.24
CA THR A 116 8.97 -4.00 13.08
C THR A 116 9.29 -3.85 11.58
N PRO A 117 8.99 -2.71 10.93
CA PRO A 117 9.17 -2.58 9.48
C PRO A 117 10.62 -2.37 9.03
N PHE A 118 11.59 -2.41 9.94
CA PHE A 118 12.97 -2.05 9.65
C PHE A 118 13.96 -2.94 10.38
N HIS A 119 14.59 -3.85 9.63
CA HIS A 119 16.03 -4.06 9.71
C HIS A 119 16.49 -4.26 8.26
N GLY A 120 16.89 -3.15 7.62
CA GLY A 120 17.78 -3.20 6.47
C GLY A 120 19.20 -3.41 6.95
#